data_AF-B4RER3-F1
#
_entry.id   AF-B4RER3-F1
#
_cell.length_a   1.000
_cell.length_b   1.000
_cell.length_c   1.000
_cell.angle_alpha   90.00
_cell.angle_beta   90.00
_cell.angle_gamma   90.00
#
_symmetry.space_group_name_H-M   'P 1'
#
loop_
_entity.id
_entity.type
_entity.pdbx_description
1 polymer ?
#
loop_
_entity_poly.entity_id
_entity_poly.type
_entity_poly.pdbx_seq_one_letter_code
_entity_poly.pdbx_strand_id
1 'polypeptide(L)'
;MSASPGGRPATLHAIVAALGGDLYAGGRRANVPAPGHSRADRSVSLLLDGDRLVAHSFGGATWREALDDLRARGLIDAEHRLLDGGAAPAPGPAPAAPDRSARTAAAARLWAEAGPLRPGTAAALHCRRRGAPQAAESPALRAHAAAPTSLYRPGFRRAPALVAAVRAPDGPLTAVEVTYLTDDGRRRRMTAARRVAGVLPPGAAVRLADPGAEMLAAEGVFTALSAMRVFGLPGWALLGAHNLARWTPPDGVRRVLIAADNGRIGLATADRLQRRLREMGLQAQVRPPPAPFGDWNDLHGAKAEAG
;
A
#
# COMPACT_ATOMS: atom_id res chain seq x y z
N MET A 1 60.11 19.22 -15.09
CA MET A 1 59.28 18.14 -14.50
C MET A 1 58.33 18.80 -13.51
N SER A 2 57.12 19.15 -13.97
CA SER A 2 56.06 19.66 -13.10
C SER A 2 54.97 18.59 -13.10
N ALA A 3 54.88 17.83 -12.02
CA ALA A 3 53.82 16.85 -11.84
C ALA A 3 52.53 17.62 -11.53
N SER A 4 51.60 17.65 -12.48
CA SER A 4 50.21 18.05 -12.20
C SER A 4 49.67 17.15 -11.08
N PRO A 5 49.03 17.69 -10.04
CA PRO A 5 48.45 16.87 -8.99
C PRO A 5 47.35 16.05 -9.65
N GLY A 6 47.53 14.73 -9.67
CA GLY A 6 46.55 13.79 -10.21
C GLY A 6 45.27 13.89 -9.41
N GLY A 7 44.37 14.76 -9.85
CA GLY A 7 43.01 14.84 -9.34
C GLY A 7 42.40 13.46 -9.46
N ARG A 8 41.91 12.92 -8.34
CA ARG A 8 41.18 11.65 -8.37
C ARG A 8 40.08 11.77 -9.43
N PRO A 9 39.95 10.81 -10.34
CA PRO A 9 38.90 10.87 -11.35
C PRO A 9 37.55 11.00 -10.65
N ALA A 10 36.70 11.91 -11.11
CA ALA A 10 35.38 12.15 -10.53
C ALA A 10 34.57 10.85 -10.50
N THR A 11 33.87 10.59 -9.39
CA THR A 11 33.11 9.34 -9.19
C THR A 11 31.74 9.62 -8.58
N LEU A 12 30.79 8.74 -8.84
CA LEU A 12 29.44 8.77 -8.27
C LEU A 12 29.36 8.19 -6.84
N HIS A 13 30.51 7.97 -6.19
CA HIS A 13 30.57 7.33 -4.87
C HIS A 13 29.81 8.14 -3.81
N ALA A 14 29.91 9.47 -3.82
CA ALA A 14 29.19 10.33 -2.88
C ALA A 14 27.67 10.23 -3.06
N ILE A 15 27.20 10.11 -4.31
CA ILE A 15 25.77 9.94 -4.61
C ILE A 15 25.27 8.59 -4.11
N VAL A 16 26.00 7.50 -4.38
CA VAL A 16 25.63 6.16 -3.90
C VAL A 16 25.72 6.06 -2.37
N ALA A 17 26.68 6.72 -1.73
CA ALA A 17 26.76 6.79 -0.27
C ALA A 17 25.55 7.52 0.33
N ALA A 18 25.10 8.61 -0.30
CA ALA A 18 23.95 9.39 0.17
C ALA A 18 22.60 8.68 -0.04
N LEU A 19 22.41 8.05 -1.21
CA LEU A 19 21.12 7.49 -1.63
C LEU A 19 21.00 5.98 -1.38
N GLY A 20 22.12 5.26 -1.28
CA GLY A 20 22.19 3.84 -1.58
C GLY A 20 22.22 3.61 -3.10
N GLY A 21 22.47 2.38 -3.52
CA GLY A 21 22.58 2.05 -4.94
C GLY A 21 23.71 1.07 -5.21
N ASP A 22 23.85 0.71 -6.48
CA ASP A 22 24.95 -0.12 -6.96
C ASP A 22 25.86 0.75 -7.84
N LEU A 23 27.14 0.84 -7.46
CA LEU A 23 28.16 1.59 -8.19
C LEU A 23 28.95 0.63 -9.08
N TYR A 24 29.14 0.97 -10.36
CA TYR A 24 29.84 0.12 -11.32
C TYR A 24 30.58 0.96 -12.37
N ALA A 25 31.24 0.29 -13.32
CA ALA A 25 32.05 0.91 -14.38
C ALA A 25 33.11 1.90 -13.81
N GLY A 26 33.88 1.45 -12.82
CA GLY A 26 34.94 2.26 -12.20
C GLY A 26 34.43 3.50 -11.45
N GLY A 27 33.17 3.50 -11.01
CA GLY A 27 32.56 4.63 -10.30
C GLY A 27 31.89 5.66 -11.20
N ARG A 28 31.85 5.44 -12.51
CA ARG A 28 31.25 6.35 -13.50
C ARG A 28 29.79 6.08 -13.80
N ARG A 29 29.25 4.95 -13.32
CA ARG A 29 27.83 4.61 -13.44
C ARG A 29 27.27 4.12 -12.12
N ALA A 30 26.02 4.46 -11.85
CA ALA A 30 25.32 3.99 -10.68
C ALA A 30 23.85 3.73 -10.97
N ASN A 31 23.28 2.69 -10.35
CA ASN A 31 21.84 2.52 -10.27
C ASN A 31 21.42 2.92 -8.85
N VAL A 32 20.59 3.95 -8.73
CA VAL A 32 20.17 4.54 -7.46
C VAL A 32 18.65 4.52 -7.33
N PRO A 33 18.12 4.68 -6.11
CA PRO A 33 16.70 4.86 -5.90
C PRO A 33 16.16 6.10 -6.61
N ALA A 34 14.96 5.99 -7.18
CA ALA A 34 14.19 7.18 -7.53
C ALA A 34 13.84 8.01 -6.27
N PRO A 35 13.64 9.33 -6.40
CA PRO A 35 13.23 10.17 -5.28
C PRO A 35 11.96 9.63 -4.60
N GLY A 36 12.03 9.42 -3.29
CA GLY A 36 10.92 8.87 -2.50
C GLY A 36 10.75 7.35 -2.58
N HIS A 37 11.65 6.63 -3.27
CA HIS A 37 11.69 5.17 -3.27
C HIS A 37 12.59 4.63 -2.14
N SER A 38 12.51 3.32 -1.88
CA SER A 38 13.33 2.66 -0.86
C SER A 38 14.79 2.60 -1.29
N ARG A 39 15.73 2.44 -0.34
CA ARG A 39 17.17 2.28 -0.65
C ARG A 39 17.51 1.05 -1.49
N ALA A 40 16.60 0.08 -1.63
CA ALA A 40 16.76 -1.10 -2.47
C ALA A 40 16.34 -0.84 -3.94
N ASP A 41 15.70 0.29 -4.23
CA ASP A 41 15.30 0.66 -5.58
C ASP A 41 16.52 0.98 -6.46
N ARG A 42 16.44 0.59 -7.73
CA ARG A 42 17.49 0.76 -8.76
C ARG A 42 16.93 1.36 -10.03
N SER A 43 15.85 2.14 -9.90
CA SER A 43 15.05 2.60 -11.04
C SER A 43 15.63 3.84 -11.73
N VAL A 44 16.64 4.49 -11.14
CA VAL A 44 17.37 5.59 -11.78
C VAL A 44 18.80 5.15 -12.10
N SER A 45 19.17 5.19 -13.37
CA SER A 45 20.54 5.03 -13.82
C SER A 45 21.19 6.40 -13.97
N LEU A 46 22.38 6.52 -13.40
CA LEU A 46 23.24 7.69 -13.49
C LEU A 46 24.48 7.35 -14.31
N LEU A 47 24.85 8.25 -15.21
CA LEU A 47 26.08 8.20 -16.00
C LEU A 47 26.85 9.50 -15.79
N LEU A 48 28.12 9.37 -15.42
CA LEU A 48 29.05 10.49 -15.36
C LEU A 48 29.81 10.60 -16.70
N ASP A 49 29.43 11.59 -17.49
CA ASP A 49 30.07 11.95 -18.76
C ASP A 49 30.89 13.23 -18.58
N GLY A 50 32.22 13.10 -18.61
CA GLY A 50 33.11 14.15 -18.11
C GLY A 50 32.85 14.49 -16.64
N ASP A 51 32.50 15.75 -16.37
CA ASP A 51 32.09 16.29 -15.07
C ASP A 51 30.56 16.36 -14.90
N ARG A 52 29.80 15.99 -15.94
CA ARG A 52 28.35 16.17 -16.01
C ARG A 52 27.59 14.87 -15.75
N LEU A 53 26.53 14.98 -14.98
CA LEU A 53 25.65 13.88 -14.64
C LEU A 53 24.48 13.78 -15.63
N VAL A 54 24.32 12.60 -16.22
CA VAL A 54 23.16 12.23 -17.03
C VAL A 54 22.33 11.22 -16.23
N ALA A 55 21.03 11.50 -16.10
CA ALA A 55 20.10 10.61 -15.42
C ALA A 55 19.11 10.01 -16.44
N HIS A 56 18.87 8.71 -16.30
CA HIS A 56 17.78 8.02 -16.96
C HIS A 56 16.94 7.34 -15.89
N SER A 57 15.62 7.46 -16.00
CA SER A 57 14.70 6.76 -15.12
C SER A 57 13.96 5.67 -15.91
N PHE A 58 13.93 4.49 -15.32
CA PHE A 58 13.19 3.31 -15.79
C PHE A 58 11.94 3.05 -14.94
N GLY A 59 11.67 3.92 -13.95
CA GLY A 59 10.52 3.87 -13.06
C GLY A 59 9.54 5.02 -13.29
N GLY A 60 8.62 5.22 -12.34
CA GLY A 60 7.58 6.25 -12.42
C GLY A 60 8.06 7.69 -12.18
N ALA A 61 9.27 7.88 -11.64
CA ALA A 61 9.90 9.20 -11.54
C ALA A 61 10.50 9.58 -12.90
N THR A 62 10.47 10.87 -13.25
CA THR A 62 11.17 11.38 -14.43
C THR A 62 12.65 11.59 -14.15
N TRP A 63 13.48 11.63 -15.20
CA TRP A 63 14.90 11.97 -15.06
C TRP A 63 15.11 13.38 -14.46
N ARG A 64 14.18 14.32 -14.68
CA ARG A 64 14.21 15.65 -14.07
C ARG A 64 14.04 15.58 -12.56
N GLU A 65 13.05 14.81 -12.10
CA GLU A 65 12.82 14.63 -10.66
C GLU A 65 14.05 14.04 -9.96
N ALA A 66 14.76 13.11 -10.60
CA ALA A 66 16.01 12.56 -10.08
C ALA A 66 17.11 13.62 -9.96
N LEU A 67 17.32 14.45 -10.99
CA LEU A 67 18.33 15.52 -10.95
C LEU A 67 17.95 16.65 -9.98
N ASP A 68 16.67 16.98 -9.88
CA ASP A 68 16.18 17.97 -8.92
C ASP A 68 16.39 17.52 -7.47
N ASP A 69 16.18 16.23 -7.16
CA ASP A 69 16.48 15.66 -5.84
C ASP A 69 17.99 15.69 -5.53
N LEU A 70 18.84 15.37 -6.51
CA LEU A 70 20.29 15.46 -6.35
C LEU A 70 20.78 16.90 -6.13
N ARG A 71 20.18 17.87 -6.84
CA ARG A 71 20.47 19.30 -6.66
C ARG A 71 20.00 19.80 -5.30
N ALA A 72 18.80 19.42 -4.88
CA ALA A 72 18.26 19.77 -3.57
C ALA A 72 19.10 19.22 -2.41
N ARG A 73 19.86 18.14 -2.65
CA ARG A 73 20.80 17.54 -1.69
C ARG A 73 22.21 18.14 -1.75
N GLY A 74 22.46 19.10 -2.66
CA GLY A 74 23.79 19.67 -2.86
C GLY A 74 24.81 18.66 -3.40
N LEU A 75 24.37 17.62 -4.12
CA LEU A 75 25.25 16.63 -4.74
C LEU A 75 25.67 17.05 -6.15
N ILE A 76 24.87 17.89 -6.81
CA ILE A 76 25.14 18.48 -8.11
C ILE A 76 24.72 19.96 -8.16
N ASP A 77 25.29 20.73 -9.08
CA ASP A 77 24.94 22.13 -9.34
C ASP A 77 23.72 22.30 -10.29
N ALA A 78 23.47 23.54 -10.73
CA ALA A 78 22.39 23.85 -11.67
C ALA A 78 22.60 23.20 -13.05
N GLU A 79 23.85 23.09 -13.48
CA GLU A 79 24.34 22.54 -14.75
C GLU A 79 24.49 21.00 -14.73
N HIS A 80 24.17 20.37 -13.59
CA HIS A 80 24.29 18.94 -13.29
C HIS A 80 25.72 18.43 -13.14
N ARG A 81 26.66 19.27 -12.71
CA ARG A 81 28.03 18.88 -12.39
C ARG A 81 28.16 18.47 -10.93
N LEU A 82 29.05 17.52 -10.65
CA LEU A 82 29.33 17.08 -9.28
C LEU A 82 29.95 18.21 -8.47
N LEU A 83 29.47 18.41 -7.24
CA LEU A 83 30.05 19.36 -6.29
C LEU A 83 31.15 18.65 -5.46
N ASP A 84 32.40 19.12 -5.55
CA ASP A 84 33.55 18.61 -4.78
C ASP A 84 33.45 19.03 -3.30
N GLY A 85 33.33 18.06 -2.38
CA GLY A 85 33.31 18.36 -0.95
C GLY A 85 32.53 17.40 -0.06
N GLY A 86 32.54 16.10 -0.37
CA GLY A 86 31.88 15.04 0.40
C GLY A 86 32.49 14.77 1.77
N ALA A 87 32.53 15.78 2.65
CA ALA A 87 32.42 15.55 4.09
C ALA A 87 30.95 15.78 4.45
N ALA A 88 30.12 14.76 4.24
CA ALA A 88 28.78 14.78 4.79
C ALA A 88 28.89 14.99 6.31
N PRO A 89 28.06 15.85 6.95
CA PRO A 89 27.82 15.67 8.37
C PRO A 89 27.45 14.20 8.54
N ALA A 90 28.11 13.52 9.50
CA ALA A 90 27.80 12.13 9.83
C ALA A 90 26.27 11.99 9.83
N PRO A 91 25.70 11.00 9.10
CA PRO A 91 24.27 10.92 8.94
C PRO A 91 23.64 11.02 10.32
N GLY A 92 22.95 12.14 10.57
CA GLY A 92 22.05 12.22 11.71
C GLY A 92 21.17 10.98 11.64
N PRO A 93 20.89 10.32 12.78
CA PRO A 93 20.14 9.08 12.77
C PRO A 93 18.91 9.26 11.88
N ALA A 94 18.73 8.37 10.90
CA ALA A 94 17.53 8.39 10.06
C ALA A 94 16.32 8.53 10.99
N PRO A 95 15.35 9.42 10.71
CA PRO A 95 14.21 9.57 11.59
C PRO A 95 13.63 8.18 11.80
N ALA A 96 13.59 7.75 13.06
CA ALA A 96 13.26 6.39 13.40
C ALA A 96 11.96 6.00 12.69
N ALA A 97 11.89 4.77 12.18
CA ALA A 97 10.63 4.25 11.66
C ALA A 97 9.55 4.51 12.73
N PRO A 98 8.38 5.03 12.34
CA PRO A 98 7.35 5.38 13.32
C PRO A 98 7.06 4.14 14.14
N ASP A 99 7.16 4.29 15.46
CA ASP A 99 6.89 3.19 16.37
C ASP A 99 5.42 2.74 16.26
N ARG A 100 5.10 1.67 16.98
CA ARG A 100 3.76 1.09 16.97
C ARG A 100 2.68 2.12 17.35
N SER A 101 2.97 2.98 18.33
CA SER A 101 2.04 4.00 18.84
C SER A 101 1.79 5.08 17.79
N ALA A 102 2.84 5.62 17.19
CA ALA A 102 2.76 6.61 16.12
C ALA A 102 1.99 6.09 14.90
N ARG A 103 2.16 4.79 14.57
CA ARG A 103 1.41 4.15 13.49
C ARG A 103 -0.08 4.06 13.79
N THR A 104 -0.44 3.61 14.99
CA THR A 104 -1.85 3.53 15.42
C THR A 104 -2.48 4.93 15.50
N ALA A 105 -1.75 5.93 16.00
CA ALA A 105 -2.20 7.32 16.04
C ALA A 105 -2.48 7.89 14.63
N ALA A 106 -1.61 7.60 13.66
CA ALA A 106 -1.84 7.99 12.27
C ALA A 106 -3.11 7.35 11.68
N ALA A 107 -3.37 6.07 11.99
CA ALA A 107 -4.59 5.39 11.56
C ALA A 107 -5.84 6.00 12.19
N ALA A 108 -5.80 6.29 13.50
CA ALA A 108 -6.88 6.96 14.22
C ALA A 108 -7.18 8.35 13.64
N ARG A 109 -6.14 9.13 13.32
CA ARG A 109 -6.28 10.44 12.67
C ARG A 109 -6.97 10.33 11.31
N LEU A 110 -6.50 9.43 10.44
CA LEU A 110 -7.11 9.22 9.12
C LEU A 110 -8.58 8.78 9.23
N TRP A 111 -8.91 7.96 10.22
CA TRP A 111 -10.28 7.53 10.47
C TRP A 111 -11.17 8.68 10.96
N ALA A 112 -10.66 9.50 11.87
CA ALA A 112 -11.37 10.65 12.43
C ALA A 112 -11.61 11.76 11.39
N GLU A 113 -10.63 12.01 10.51
CA GLU A 113 -10.74 12.99 9.41
C GLU A 113 -11.66 12.50 8.27
N ALA A 114 -11.92 11.18 8.18
CA ALA A 114 -12.81 10.61 7.18
C ALA A 114 -14.28 10.71 7.62
N GLY A 115 -15.17 10.94 6.65
CA GLY A 115 -16.61 11.04 6.83
C GLY A 115 -17.38 9.86 6.23
N PRO A 116 -18.71 9.81 6.38
CA PRO A 116 -19.53 8.74 5.79
C PRO A 116 -19.44 8.71 4.25
N LEU A 117 -19.66 7.53 3.67
CA LEU A 117 -19.76 7.35 2.21
C LEU A 117 -21.05 7.99 1.68
N ARG A 118 -21.00 9.28 1.35
CA ARG A 118 -22.13 10.01 0.76
C ARG A 118 -22.11 9.99 -0.77
N PRO A 119 -23.27 10.00 -1.44
CA PRO A 119 -23.35 10.31 -2.87
C PRO A 119 -22.55 11.58 -3.21
N GLY A 120 -21.89 11.58 -4.36
CA GLY A 120 -20.99 12.68 -4.77
C GLY A 120 -19.54 12.55 -4.29
N THR A 121 -19.24 11.72 -3.30
CA THR A 121 -17.83 11.44 -2.92
C THR A 121 -17.16 10.49 -3.92
N ALA A 122 -15.87 10.69 -4.18
CA ALA A 122 -15.06 9.79 -5.00
C ALA A 122 -15.09 8.34 -4.48
N ALA A 123 -15.09 8.15 -3.16
CA ALA A 123 -15.17 6.85 -2.53
C ALA A 123 -16.52 6.15 -2.77
N ALA A 124 -17.65 6.86 -2.67
CA ALA A 124 -18.94 6.28 -3.01
C ALA A 124 -19.04 5.94 -4.51
N LEU A 125 -18.48 6.79 -5.38
CA LEU A 125 -18.40 6.50 -6.82
C LEU A 125 -17.53 5.27 -7.09
N HIS A 126 -16.39 5.13 -6.39
CA HIS A 126 -15.55 3.94 -6.47
C HIS A 126 -16.31 2.67 -6.09
N CYS A 127 -17.05 2.67 -4.97
CA CYS A 127 -17.84 1.52 -4.56
C CYS A 127 -18.93 1.16 -5.59
N ARG A 128 -19.61 2.16 -6.17
CA ARG A 128 -20.57 1.92 -7.26
C ARG A 128 -19.92 1.33 -8.50
N ARG A 129 -18.76 1.84 -8.92
CA ARG A 129 -18.00 1.31 -10.06
C ARG A 129 -17.56 -0.14 -9.84
N ARG A 130 -17.32 -0.53 -8.59
CA ARG A 130 -17.03 -1.92 -8.18
C ARG A 130 -18.30 -2.77 -7.97
N GLY A 131 -19.49 -2.28 -8.35
CA GLY A 131 -20.74 -3.04 -8.19
C GLY A 131 -21.17 -3.24 -6.74
N ALA A 132 -20.67 -2.42 -5.81
CA ALA A 132 -20.93 -2.54 -4.38
C ALA A 132 -21.51 -1.25 -3.76
N PRO A 133 -22.64 -0.72 -4.24
CA PRO A 133 -23.28 0.48 -3.66
C PRO A 133 -23.65 0.31 -2.18
N GLN A 134 -23.98 -0.91 -1.74
CA GLN A 134 -24.28 -1.25 -0.34
C GLN A 134 -23.11 -0.99 0.62
N ALA A 135 -21.89 -0.75 0.09
CA ALA A 135 -20.77 -0.29 0.90
C ALA A 135 -21.10 0.95 1.75
N ALA A 136 -22.03 1.80 1.28
CA ALA A 136 -22.46 2.99 2.00
C ALA A 136 -23.19 2.70 3.32
N GLU A 137 -23.72 1.49 3.49
CA GLU A 137 -24.40 1.04 4.72
C GLU A 137 -23.40 0.53 5.77
N SER A 138 -22.15 0.26 5.37
CA SER A 138 -21.14 -0.27 6.28
C SER A 138 -20.51 0.83 7.13
N PRO A 139 -20.60 0.75 8.48
CA PRO A 139 -19.95 1.73 9.36
C PRO A 139 -18.41 1.60 9.35
N ALA A 140 -17.89 0.51 8.77
CA ALA A 140 -16.45 0.29 8.64
C ALA A 140 -15.83 1.02 7.44
N LEU A 141 -16.63 1.64 6.56
CA LEU A 141 -16.15 2.32 5.37
C LEU A 141 -16.45 3.83 5.41
N ARG A 142 -15.45 4.64 5.09
CA ARG A 142 -15.53 6.10 5.10
C ARG A 142 -14.90 6.71 3.85
N ALA A 143 -15.39 7.90 3.48
CA ALA A 143 -14.80 8.76 2.46
C ALA A 143 -13.86 9.78 3.11
N HIS A 144 -12.64 9.85 2.62
CA HIS A 144 -11.70 10.92 2.98
C HIS A 144 -11.51 11.84 1.78
N ALA A 145 -11.85 13.12 1.89
CA ALA A 145 -11.82 14.06 0.77
C ALA A 145 -10.38 14.37 0.29
N ALA A 146 -9.43 14.50 1.23
CA ALA A 146 -8.04 14.86 0.92
C ALA A 146 -7.03 14.12 1.81
N ALA A 147 -6.97 12.79 1.70
CA ALA A 147 -6.07 11.95 2.49
C ALA A 147 -4.60 12.21 2.11
N PRO A 148 -3.68 12.35 3.08
CA PRO A 148 -2.27 12.52 2.78
C PRO A 148 -1.70 11.27 2.10
N THR A 149 -0.97 11.47 1.00
CA THR A 149 -0.28 10.38 0.28
C THR A 149 1.06 10.00 0.92
N SER A 150 1.46 10.71 1.97
CA SER A 150 2.51 10.30 2.92
C SER A 150 1.90 10.20 4.32
N LEU A 151 1.78 8.99 4.88
CA LEU A 151 1.07 8.77 6.17
C LEU A 151 1.90 9.17 7.39
N TYR A 152 3.22 9.03 7.29
CA TYR A 152 4.16 9.07 8.40
C TYR A 152 5.22 10.16 8.28
N ARG A 153 5.13 10.97 7.22
CA ARG A 153 6.00 12.13 7.02
C ARG A 153 5.17 13.30 6.49
N PRO A 154 5.52 14.53 6.85
CA PRO A 154 4.94 15.71 6.22
C PRO A 154 5.05 15.59 4.69
N GLY A 155 3.93 15.78 3.99
CA GLY A 155 3.88 15.74 2.54
C GLY A 155 2.68 16.53 2.05
N PHE A 156 2.87 17.32 1.00
CA PHE A 156 1.85 18.23 0.47
C PHE A 156 0.82 17.52 -0.41
N ARG A 157 1.16 16.35 -0.96
CA ARG A 157 0.28 15.62 -1.90
C ARG A 157 -0.86 14.93 -1.16
N ARG A 158 -2.08 15.27 -1.54
CA ARG A 158 -3.33 14.69 -1.04
C ARG A 158 -4.14 14.07 -2.18
N ALA A 159 -5.08 13.20 -1.82
CA ALA A 159 -6.05 12.64 -2.76
C ALA A 159 -7.35 12.25 -2.04
N PRO A 160 -8.49 12.22 -2.74
CA PRO A 160 -9.64 11.49 -2.26
C PRO A 160 -9.29 10.02 -1.98
N ALA A 161 -9.91 9.43 -0.97
CA ALA A 161 -9.67 8.04 -0.62
C ALA A 161 -10.90 7.35 -0.03
N LEU A 162 -11.00 6.05 -0.30
CA LEU A 162 -11.81 5.13 0.49
C LEU A 162 -10.96 4.66 1.68
N VAL A 163 -11.51 4.76 2.88
CA VAL A 163 -10.86 4.35 4.13
C VAL A 163 -11.69 3.24 4.78
N ALA A 164 -11.08 2.09 5.00
CA ALA A 164 -11.69 0.96 5.69
C ALA A 164 -11.08 0.78 7.08
N ALA A 165 -11.90 0.79 8.13
CA ALA A 165 -11.46 0.57 9.51
C ALA A 165 -11.04 -0.88 9.72
N VAL A 166 -9.80 -1.07 10.20
CA VAL A 166 -9.26 -2.37 10.58
C VAL A 166 -9.23 -2.44 12.10
N ARG A 167 -9.99 -3.40 12.64
CA ARG A 167 -10.13 -3.60 14.08
C ARG A 167 -9.40 -4.85 14.52
N ALA A 168 -8.72 -4.77 15.65
CA ALA A 168 -8.11 -5.92 16.29
C ALA A 168 -9.19 -6.92 16.79
N PRO A 169 -8.85 -8.17 17.12
CA PRO A 169 -9.82 -9.16 17.58
C PRO A 169 -10.67 -8.69 18.77
N ASP A 170 -10.05 -7.98 19.71
CA ASP A 170 -10.65 -7.36 20.89
C ASP A 170 -11.52 -6.12 20.59
N GLY A 171 -11.53 -5.61 19.35
CA GLY A 171 -12.45 -4.56 18.90
C GLY A 171 -11.88 -3.16 18.62
N PRO A 172 -10.79 -2.69 19.28
CA PRO A 172 -10.20 -1.38 19.00
C PRO A 172 -9.75 -1.20 17.55
N LEU A 173 -9.83 0.05 17.07
CA LEU A 173 -9.23 0.44 15.80
C LEU A 173 -7.70 0.39 15.94
N THR A 174 -7.05 -0.40 15.09
CA THR A 174 -5.59 -0.61 15.10
C THR A 174 -4.94 -0.14 13.80
N ALA A 175 -5.71 -0.13 12.71
CA ALA A 175 -5.27 0.31 11.41
C ALA A 175 -6.44 0.82 10.56
N VAL A 176 -6.12 1.42 9.43
CA VAL A 176 -7.05 1.66 8.33
C VAL A 176 -6.41 1.20 7.03
N GLU A 177 -7.20 0.58 6.15
CA GLU A 177 -6.81 0.42 4.76
C GLU A 177 -7.26 1.65 3.97
N VAL A 178 -6.32 2.30 3.29
CA VAL A 178 -6.55 3.49 2.48
C VAL A 178 -6.39 3.12 1.01
N THR A 179 -7.44 3.32 0.22
CA THR A 179 -7.40 3.25 -1.24
C THR A 179 -7.49 4.66 -1.80
N TYR A 180 -6.42 5.16 -2.40
CA TYR A 180 -6.35 6.47 -3.04
C TYR A 180 -7.07 6.46 -4.39
N LEU A 181 -7.86 7.49 -4.61
CA LEU A 181 -8.75 7.63 -5.74
C LEU A 181 -8.44 8.90 -6.52
N THR A 182 -8.85 8.89 -7.78
CA THR A 182 -9.11 10.10 -8.55
C THR A 182 -10.46 10.67 -8.16
N ASP A 183 -10.73 11.93 -8.53
CA ASP A 183 -12.01 12.59 -8.24
C ASP A 183 -13.21 11.85 -8.88
N ASP A 184 -12.99 11.15 -9.99
CA ASP A 184 -14.00 10.34 -10.67
C ASP A 184 -14.10 8.88 -10.15
N GLY A 185 -13.49 8.61 -8.99
CA GLY A 185 -13.64 7.36 -8.24
C GLY A 185 -12.89 6.17 -8.82
N ARG A 186 -11.94 6.39 -9.74
CA ARG A 186 -11.01 5.35 -10.18
C ARG A 186 -9.87 5.21 -9.20
N ARG A 187 -9.20 4.06 -9.20
CA ARG A 187 -7.99 3.91 -8.38
C ARG A 187 -6.90 4.81 -8.94
N ARG A 188 -6.25 5.59 -8.07
CA ARG A 188 -5.16 6.46 -8.51
C ARG A 188 -3.96 5.60 -8.93
N ARG A 189 -3.36 5.91 -10.08
CA ARG A 189 -2.13 5.24 -10.54
C ARG A 189 -0.93 5.70 -9.71
N MET A 190 -0.53 4.87 -8.75
CA MET A 190 0.65 5.07 -7.92
C MET A 190 1.07 3.77 -7.25
N THR A 191 2.35 3.66 -6.89
CA THR A 191 2.98 2.45 -6.33
C THR A 191 2.27 1.89 -5.08
N ALA A 192 1.63 2.75 -4.27
CA ALA A 192 0.90 2.36 -3.07
C ALA A 192 -0.53 2.91 -3.06
N ALA A 193 -1.22 2.74 -4.19
CA ALA A 193 -2.61 3.20 -4.36
C ALA A 193 -3.58 2.58 -3.36
N ARG A 194 -3.26 1.41 -2.81
CA ARG A 194 -3.93 0.78 -1.67
C ARG A 194 -2.88 0.40 -0.64
N ARG A 195 -3.06 0.80 0.61
CA ARG A 195 -2.11 0.52 1.70
C ARG A 195 -2.76 0.52 3.07
N VAL A 196 -2.12 -0.16 4.02
CA VAL A 196 -2.54 -0.18 5.43
C VAL A 196 -1.75 0.84 6.23
N ALA A 197 -2.45 1.76 6.88
CA ALA A 197 -1.92 2.68 7.88
C ALA A 197 -2.21 2.11 9.28
N GLY A 198 -1.19 1.95 10.12
CA GLY A 198 -1.37 1.42 11.48
C GLY A 198 -0.74 0.06 11.65
N VAL A 199 -1.25 -0.72 12.59
CA VAL A 199 -0.76 -2.06 12.94
C VAL A 199 -1.82 -3.08 12.60
N LEU A 200 -1.44 -4.16 11.92
CA LEU A 200 -2.31 -5.27 11.57
C LEU A 200 -1.94 -6.49 12.44
N PRO A 201 -2.47 -6.61 13.68
CA PRO A 201 -2.25 -7.80 14.47
C PRO A 201 -2.97 -9.01 13.83
N PRO A 202 -2.50 -10.24 14.11
CA PRO A 202 -3.19 -11.45 13.67
C PRO A 202 -4.66 -11.45 14.09
N GLY A 203 -5.54 -11.83 13.14
CA GLY A 203 -6.98 -11.88 13.35
C GLY A 203 -7.69 -10.52 13.28
N ALA A 204 -6.97 -9.43 12.98
CA ALA A 204 -7.62 -8.15 12.71
C ALA A 204 -8.52 -8.23 11.47
N ALA A 205 -9.56 -7.40 11.39
CA ALA A 205 -10.48 -7.45 10.26
C ALA A 205 -11.14 -6.10 9.98
N VAL A 206 -11.54 -5.90 8.73
CA VAL A 206 -12.56 -4.91 8.39
C VAL A 206 -13.92 -5.55 8.60
N ARG A 207 -14.62 -5.12 9.64
CA ARG A 207 -15.92 -5.67 10.07
C ARG A 207 -17.05 -4.96 9.32
N LEU A 208 -17.39 -5.41 8.11
CA LEU A 208 -18.30 -4.66 7.22
C LEU A 208 -19.75 -4.65 7.72
N ALA A 209 -20.14 -5.68 8.47
CA ALA A 209 -21.42 -5.79 9.16
C ALA A 209 -21.23 -6.47 10.51
N ASP A 210 -22.20 -6.30 11.41
CA ASP A 210 -22.22 -7.01 12.69
C ASP A 210 -22.33 -8.54 12.45
N PRO A 211 -21.63 -9.35 13.26
CA PRO A 211 -21.61 -10.79 13.06
C PRO A 211 -22.98 -11.39 13.41
N GLY A 212 -23.39 -12.40 12.64
CA GLY A 212 -24.52 -13.26 12.97
C GLY A 212 -24.04 -14.65 13.40
N ALA A 213 -24.97 -15.53 13.76
CA ALA A 213 -24.65 -16.96 13.99
C ALA A 213 -24.04 -17.64 12.74
N GLU A 214 -24.37 -17.11 11.57
CA GLU A 214 -23.73 -17.43 10.29
C GLU A 214 -23.14 -16.15 9.71
N MET A 215 -21.91 -16.23 9.21
CA MET A 215 -21.24 -15.09 8.57
C MET A 215 -20.31 -15.56 7.45
N LEU A 216 -19.79 -14.60 6.69
CA LEU A 216 -18.72 -14.85 5.73
C LEU A 216 -17.42 -14.12 6.06
N ALA A 217 -16.32 -14.68 5.56
CA ALA A 217 -15.01 -14.08 5.59
C ALA A 217 -14.41 -14.10 4.18
N ALA A 218 -13.79 -12.99 3.76
CA ALA A 218 -13.07 -12.91 2.49
C ALA A 218 -11.71 -12.25 2.66
N GLU A 219 -10.83 -12.38 1.67
CA GLU A 219 -9.54 -11.70 1.69
C GLU A 219 -9.69 -10.16 1.58
N GLY A 220 -10.47 -9.69 0.62
CA GLY A 220 -10.61 -8.27 0.29
C GLY A 220 -11.96 -7.67 0.65
N VAL A 221 -11.98 -6.34 0.86
CA VAL A 221 -13.21 -5.57 1.15
C VAL A 221 -14.27 -5.76 0.06
N PHE A 222 -13.90 -5.59 -1.21
CA PHE A 222 -14.86 -5.71 -2.31
C PHE A 222 -15.30 -7.15 -2.56
N THR A 223 -14.41 -8.13 -2.40
CA THR A 223 -14.75 -9.55 -2.45
C THR A 223 -15.78 -9.90 -1.36
N ALA A 224 -15.57 -9.43 -0.12
CA ALA A 224 -16.52 -9.61 0.97
C ALA A 224 -17.86 -8.93 0.66
N LEU A 225 -17.87 -7.66 0.25
CA LEU A 225 -19.10 -6.92 -0.08
C LEU A 225 -19.92 -7.60 -1.18
N SER A 226 -19.27 -8.12 -2.22
CA SER A 226 -19.96 -8.86 -3.28
C SER A 226 -20.48 -10.20 -2.80
N ALA A 227 -19.69 -10.97 -2.05
CA ALA A 227 -20.15 -12.22 -1.46
C ALA A 227 -21.32 -12.00 -0.47
N MET A 228 -21.32 -10.93 0.32
CA MET A 228 -22.42 -10.58 1.23
C MET A 228 -23.72 -10.38 0.46
N ARG A 229 -23.65 -9.69 -0.69
CA ARG A 229 -24.79 -9.49 -1.58
C ARG A 229 -25.30 -10.81 -2.18
N VAL A 230 -24.41 -11.71 -2.57
CA VAL A 230 -24.78 -13.01 -3.17
C VAL A 230 -25.39 -13.96 -2.14
N PHE A 231 -24.80 -14.05 -0.95
CA PHE A 231 -25.17 -15.05 0.05
C PHE A 231 -26.16 -14.53 1.10
N GLY A 232 -26.40 -13.22 1.18
CA GLY A 232 -27.27 -12.64 2.21
C GLY A 232 -26.73 -12.80 3.63
N LEU A 233 -25.41 -12.90 3.79
CA LEU A 233 -24.73 -13.08 5.08
C LEU A 233 -23.95 -11.83 5.47
N PRO A 234 -23.83 -11.50 6.77
CA PRO A 234 -22.88 -10.49 7.22
C PRO A 234 -21.45 -10.94 6.95
N GLY A 235 -20.55 -10.02 6.63
CA GLY A 235 -19.23 -10.37 6.13
C GLY A 235 -18.10 -9.50 6.62
N TRP A 236 -16.94 -10.10 6.87
CA TRP A 236 -15.70 -9.41 7.25
C TRP A 236 -14.62 -9.63 6.20
N ALA A 237 -13.76 -8.63 5.99
CA ALA A 237 -12.58 -8.74 5.14
C ALA A 237 -11.30 -8.84 5.99
N LEU A 238 -10.42 -9.76 5.60
CA LEU A 238 -9.26 -10.16 6.41
C LEU A 238 -7.92 -9.63 5.90
N LEU A 239 -7.90 -8.84 4.83
CA LEU A 239 -6.76 -8.01 4.41
C LEU A 239 -5.52 -8.84 4.03
N GLY A 240 -5.74 -9.96 3.34
CA GLY A 240 -4.67 -10.78 2.78
C GLY A 240 -4.64 -12.21 3.33
N ALA A 241 -4.09 -13.13 2.53
CA ALA A 241 -3.95 -14.55 2.86
C ALA A 241 -3.29 -14.81 4.23
N HIS A 242 -2.29 -14.01 4.61
CA HIS A 242 -1.59 -14.19 5.90
C HIS A 242 -2.55 -14.09 7.10
N ASN A 243 -3.43 -13.09 7.06
CA ASN A 243 -4.33 -12.82 8.16
C ASN A 243 -5.60 -13.67 8.07
N LEU A 244 -6.03 -14.03 6.85
CA LEU A 244 -7.06 -15.04 6.60
C LEU A 244 -6.78 -16.35 7.36
N ALA A 245 -5.54 -16.86 7.30
CA ALA A 245 -5.18 -18.13 7.95
C ALA A 245 -5.26 -18.09 9.50
N ARG A 246 -5.10 -16.91 10.11
CA ARG A 246 -5.00 -16.72 11.57
C ARG A 246 -6.28 -16.21 12.23
N TRP A 247 -7.29 -15.85 11.43
CA TRP A 247 -8.52 -15.21 11.92
C TRP A 247 -9.51 -16.19 12.55
N THR A 248 -9.97 -15.88 13.75
CA THR A 248 -11.05 -16.62 14.42
C THR A 248 -12.32 -15.76 14.41
N PRO A 249 -13.50 -16.34 14.14
CA PRO A 249 -14.75 -15.59 14.23
C PRO A 249 -15.04 -15.13 15.67
N PRO A 250 -15.81 -14.04 15.83
CA PRO A 250 -16.28 -13.62 17.15
C PRO A 250 -17.22 -14.66 17.78
N ASP A 251 -17.41 -14.54 19.09
CA ASP A 251 -18.30 -15.41 19.85
C ASP A 251 -19.73 -15.42 19.29
N GLY A 252 -20.38 -16.58 19.40
CA GLY A 252 -21.75 -16.80 18.90
C GLY A 252 -21.84 -17.21 17.42
N VAL A 253 -20.76 -17.07 16.64
CA VAL A 253 -20.69 -17.60 15.27
C VAL A 253 -20.57 -19.13 15.32
N ARG A 254 -21.42 -19.80 14.55
CA ARG A 254 -21.48 -21.27 14.43
C ARG A 254 -21.13 -21.76 13.03
N ARG A 255 -21.35 -20.91 12.01
CA ARG A 255 -21.05 -21.21 10.61
C ARG A 255 -20.30 -20.08 9.92
N VAL A 256 -19.25 -20.43 9.20
CA VAL A 256 -18.43 -19.50 8.40
C VAL A 256 -18.39 -19.96 6.94
N LEU A 257 -18.83 -19.07 6.05
CA LEU A 257 -18.59 -19.17 4.61
C LEU A 257 -17.31 -18.42 4.26
N ILE A 258 -16.32 -19.11 3.69
CA ILE A 258 -15.05 -18.51 3.27
C ILE A 258 -15.16 -18.18 1.78
N ALA A 259 -15.38 -16.90 1.48
CA ALA A 259 -15.47 -16.38 0.12
C ALA A 259 -14.06 -16.21 -0.47
N ALA A 260 -13.55 -17.30 -1.04
CA ALA A 260 -12.20 -17.37 -1.61
C ALA A 260 -12.14 -16.74 -3.01
N ASP A 261 -10.96 -16.25 -3.41
CA ASP A 261 -10.63 -16.07 -4.82
C ASP A 261 -10.26 -17.41 -5.48
N ASN A 262 -10.37 -17.49 -6.80
CA ASN A 262 -10.01 -18.65 -7.63
C ASN A 262 -8.49 -18.79 -7.85
N GLY A 263 -7.67 -17.95 -7.23
CA GLY A 263 -6.22 -18.07 -7.27
C GLY A 263 -5.73 -19.26 -6.43
N ARG A 264 -4.62 -19.88 -6.87
CA ARG A 264 -4.01 -21.02 -6.15
C ARG A 264 -3.70 -20.69 -4.69
N ILE A 265 -3.21 -19.48 -4.41
CA ILE A 265 -2.87 -19.03 -3.05
C ILE A 265 -4.14 -18.78 -2.23
N GLY A 266 -5.16 -18.13 -2.82
CA GLY A 266 -6.43 -17.84 -2.15
C GLY A 266 -7.15 -19.11 -1.74
N LEU A 267 -7.30 -20.06 -2.67
CA LEU A 267 -7.90 -21.38 -2.40
C LEU A 267 -7.14 -22.15 -1.32
N ALA A 268 -5.81 -22.26 -1.44
CA ALA A 268 -5.00 -22.98 -0.45
C ALA A 268 -5.09 -22.35 0.95
N THR A 269 -5.22 -21.04 1.04
CA THR A 269 -5.38 -20.33 2.31
C THR A 269 -6.79 -20.50 2.87
N ALA A 270 -7.82 -20.45 2.03
CA ALA A 270 -9.19 -20.70 2.41
C ALA A 270 -9.38 -22.12 2.97
N ASP A 271 -8.77 -23.12 2.34
CA ASP A 271 -8.80 -24.51 2.81
C ASP A 271 -8.11 -24.68 4.17
N ARG A 272 -6.98 -23.98 4.39
CA ARG A 272 -6.31 -23.98 5.69
C ARG A 272 -7.19 -23.36 6.78
N LEU A 273 -7.85 -22.24 6.49
CA LEU A 273 -8.79 -21.63 7.42
C LEU A 273 -9.97 -22.57 7.69
N GLN A 274 -10.54 -23.19 6.65
CA GLN A 274 -11.65 -24.13 6.80
C GLN A 274 -11.31 -25.27 7.77
N ARG A 275 -10.14 -25.91 7.59
CA ARG A 275 -9.70 -26.99 8.48
C ARG A 275 -9.59 -26.52 9.93
N ARG A 276 -8.92 -25.39 10.17
CA ARG A 276 -8.76 -24.85 11.52
C ARG A 276 -10.10 -24.51 12.18
N LEU A 277 -11.05 -23.91 11.44
CA LEU A 277 -12.37 -23.61 11.98
C LEU A 277 -13.15 -24.89 12.34
N ARG A 278 -13.02 -25.95 11.54
CA ARG A 278 -13.63 -27.25 11.85
C ARG A 278 -13.01 -27.92 13.07
N GLU A 279 -11.69 -27.82 13.23
CA GLU A 279 -10.98 -28.28 14.45
C GLU A 279 -11.46 -27.54 15.70
N MET A 280 -11.91 -26.29 15.55
CA MET A 280 -12.54 -25.50 16.62
C MET A 280 -14.04 -25.82 16.84
N GLY A 281 -14.59 -26.81 16.13
CA GLY A 281 -16.01 -27.20 16.26
C GLY A 281 -16.99 -26.36 15.43
N LEU A 282 -16.50 -25.51 14.53
CA LEU A 282 -17.35 -24.65 13.69
C LEU A 282 -17.68 -25.31 12.35
N GLN A 283 -18.84 -24.97 11.78
CA GLN A 283 -19.16 -25.34 10.41
C GLN A 283 -18.48 -24.37 9.43
N ALA A 284 -17.51 -24.85 8.66
CA ALA A 284 -16.80 -24.01 7.69
C ALA A 284 -16.89 -24.56 6.26
N GLN A 285 -17.17 -23.65 5.31
CA GLN A 285 -17.27 -23.98 3.88
C GLN A 285 -16.54 -22.96 3.02
N VAL A 286 -15.62 -23.43 2.16
CA VAL A 286 -14.99 -22.61 1.12
C VAL A 286 -15.95 -22.46 -0.06
N ARG A 287 -16.13 -21.23 -0.54
CA ARG A 287 -16.95 -20.89 -1.72
C ARG A 287 -16.15 -19.97 -2.64
N PRO A 288 -15.52 -20.51 -3.70
CA PRO A 288 -14.99 -19.68 -4.78
C PRO A 288 -16.11 -19.15 -5.68
N PRO A 289 -15.87 -18.06 -6.42
CA PRO A 289 -16.80 -17.62 -7.45
C PRO A 289 -16.85 -18.64 -8.61
N PRO A 290 -17.94 -18.69 -9.40
CA PRO A 290 -18.00 -19.52 -10.59
C PRO A 290 -16.95 -19.08 -11.62
N ALA A 291 -16.47 -20.02 -12.44
CA ALA A 291 -15.64 -19.68 -13.59
C ALA A 291 -16.41 -18.76 -14.57
N PRO A 292 -15.75 -17.80 -15.25
CA PRO A 292 -14.30 -17.55 -15.29
C PRO A 292 -13.81 -16.49 -14.29
N PHE A 293 -14.59 -16.15 -13.26
CA PHE A 293 -14.29 -15.02 -12.38
C PHE A 293 -13.14 -15.31 -11.41
N GLY A 294 -12.25 -14.34 -11.22
CA GLY A 294 -11.09 -14.47 -10.33
C GLY A 294 -11.48 -14.31 -8.86
N ASP A 295 -12.36 -13.36 -8.56
CA ASP A 295 -12.95 -13.18 -7.23
C ASP A 295 -14.46 -12.88 -7.29
N TRP A 296 -15.11 -12.80 -6.12
CA TRP A 296 -16.54 -12.49 -6.04
C TRP A 296 -16.93 -11.11 -6.57
N ASN A 297 -15.99 -10.16 -6.64
CA ASN A 297 -16.25 -8.83 -7.14
C ASN A 297 -16.22 -8.77 -8.68
N ASP A 298 -15.48 -9.67 -9.32
CA ASP A 298 -15.46 -9.79 -10.79
C ASP A 298 -16.84 -10.13 -11.39
N LEU A 299 -17.75 -10.76 -10.63
CA LEU A 299 -19.13 -11.06 -11.08
C LEU A 299 -19.91 -9.81 -11.51
N HIS A 300 -19.56 -8.65 -10.97
CA HIS A 300 -20.26 -7.40 -11.25
C HIS A 300 -19.59 -6.56 -12.34
N GLY A 301 -18.71 -7.17 -13.15
CA GLY A 301 -18.15 -6.57 -14.37
C GLY A 301 -17.07 -5.51 -14.12
N ALA A 302 -16.72 -5.24 -12.87
CA ALA A 302 -15.61 -4.38 -12.53
C ALA A 302 -14.31 -5.19 -12.60
N LYS A 303 -13.83 -5.52 -13.82
CA LYS A 303 -12.45 -6.00 -13.98
C LYS A 303 -11.55 -5.10 -13.14
N ALA A 304 -10.80 -5.72 -12.22
CA ALA A 304 -9.74 -5.03 -11.50
C ALA A 304 -8.99 -4.14 -12.51
N GLU A 305 -9.03 -2.82 -12.30
CA GLU A 305 -8.28 -1.86 -13.09
C GLU A 305 -6.79 -2.21 -12.92
N ALA A 306 -6.32 -3.15 -13.74
CA ALA A 306 -4.93 -3.51 -13.90
C ALA A 306 -4.33 -2.46 -14.83
N GLY A 307 -3.39 -1.69 -14.29
CA GLY A 307 -2.68 -0.61 -14.98
C GLY A 307 -2.30 0.48 -13.99
#